data_AF-A0A2V6L1N3-F1
#
_entry.id   AF-A0A2V6L1N3-F1
#
_cell.length_a   1.000
_cell.length_b   1.000
_cell.length_c   1.000
_cell.angle_alpha   90.00
_cell.angle_beta   90.00
_cell.angle_gamma   90.00
#
_symmetry.space_group_name_H-M   'P 1'
#
loop_
_entity.id
_entity.type
_entity.pdbx_description
1 polymer ?
#
loop_
_entity_poly.entity_id
_entity_poly.type
_entity_poly.pdbx_seq_one_letter_code
_entity_poly.pdbx_strand_id
1 'polypeptide(L)' 'MPNEPDSFSDRIHIEQLEIFARVGVPERERASAQRLTVSITFWPQHHARDSEDHIEKTVNYSTVAEAARNF' A
#
# COMPACT_ATOMS: atom_id res chain seq x y z
N MET A 1 10.61 7.32 32.71
CA MET A 1 9.50 7.59 31.77
C MET A 1 9.19 6.29 31.05
N PRO A 2 8.11 5.58 31.38
CA PRO A 2 7.81 4.32 30.72
C PRO A 2 7.03 4.60 29.42
N ASN A 3 7.65 4.22 28.30
CA ASN A 3 7.03 3.74 27.07
C ASN A 3 5.83 4.55 26.55
N GLU A 4 6.09 5.68 25.90
CA GLU A 4 5.16 6.11 24.84
C GLU A 4 5.16 5.01 23.77
N PRO A 5 4.01 4.41 23.42
CA PRO A 5 3.94 3.55 22.27
C PRO A 5 4.31 4.43 21.08
N ASP A 6 5.39 4.09 20.41
CA ASP A 6 5.86 4.80 19.24
C ASP A 6 4.76 4.70 18.19
N SER A 7 3.93 5.75 18.06
CA SER A 7 2.75 5.78 17.19
C SER A 7 3.09 5.54 15.71
N PHE A 8 4.38 5.52 15.38
CA PHE A 8 4.92 5.21 14.06
C PHE A 8 5.39 3.76 13.89
N SER A 9 5.29 2.90 14.91
CA SER A 9 5.71 1.49 14.83
C SER A 9 4.77 0.63 14.00
N ASP A 10 3.47 0.95 13.99
CA ASP A 10 2.50 0.18 13.23
C ASP A 10 2.58 0.59 11.75
N ARG A 11 2.97 -0.36 10.91
CA ARG A 11 3.07 -0.18 9.46
C ARG A 11 2.44 -1.35 8.73
N ILE A 12 1.74 -1.03 7.64
CA ILE A 12 1.26 -2.02 6.68
C ILE A 12 2.12 -1.87 5.44
N HIS A 13 2.93 -2.88 5.15
CA HIS A 13 3.87 -2.88 4.03
C HIS A 13 3.44 -3.94 3.02
N ILE A 14 3.12 -3.50 1.80
CA ILE A 14 2.91 -4.33 0.63
C ILE A 14 4.20 -4.29 -0.17
N GLU A 15 4.91 -5.40 -0.20
CA GLU A 15 6.21 -5.51 -0.86
C GLU A 15 6.07 -6.10 -2.26
N GLN A 16 6.76 -5.51 -3.22
CA GLN A 16 6.94 -6.04 -4.58
C GLN A 16 5.63 -6.44 -5.29
N LEU A 17 4.60 -5.59 -5.21
CA LEU A 17 3.36 -5.79 -5.94
C LEU A 17 3.59 -5.59 -7.44
N GLU A 18 3.38 -6.66 -8.23
CA GLU A 18 3.45 -6.58 -9.67
C GLU A 18 2.15 -6.06 -10.28
N ILE A 19 2.27 -5.02 -11.12
CA ILE A 19 1.17 -4.39 -11.87
C ILE A 19 1.58 -4.18 -13.34
N PHE A 20 0.58 -4.04 -14.22
CA PHE A 20 0.80 -3.76 -15.64
C PHE A 20 0.18 -2.42 -16.01
N ALA A 21 1.00 -1.38 -16.17
CA ALA A 21 0.53 -0.03 -16.47
C ALA A 21 1.27 0.59 -17.66
N ARG A 22 0.65 1.57 -18.31
CA ARG A 22 1.26 2.34 -19.41
C ARG A 22 1.95 3.58 -18.84
N VAL A 23 3.25 3.51 -18.58
CA VAL A 23 4.02 4.60 -17.98
C VAL A 23 5.13 5.05 -18.92
N GLY A 24 5.22 6.35 -19.16
CA GLY A 24 6.32 6.94 -19.94
C GLY A 24 5.95 8.25 -20.60
N VAL A 25 6.96 9.08 -20.88
CA VAL A 25 6.77 10.40 -21.49
C VAL A 25 6.52 10.27 -23.01
N PRO A 26 7.41 9.64 -23.79
CA PRO A 26 7.16 9.44 -25.21
C PRO A 26 6.01 8.46 -25.46
N GLU A 27 5.28 8.68 -26.55
CA GLU A 27 4.13 7.83 -26.94
C GLU A 27 4.51 6.35 -27.09
N ARG A 28 5.74 6.05 -27.52
CA ARG A 28 6.25 4.67 -27.62
C ARG A 28 6.22 3.93 -26.28
N GLU A 29 6.46 4.62 -25.17
CA GLU A 29 6.47 4.01 -23.82
C GLU A 29 5.03 3.81 -23.31
N ARG A 30 4.09 4.65 -23.76
CA ARG A 30 2.65 4.52 -23.46
C ARG A 30 1.92 3.53 -24.38
N ALA A 31 2.53 3.12 -25.48
CA ALA A 31 1.90 2.25 -26.48
C ALA A 31 1.59 0.84 -25.93
N SER A 32 2.43 0.31 -25.03
CA SER A 32 2.25 -1.00 -24.40
C SER A 32 2.20 -0.86 -22.88
N ALA A 33 1.42 -1.72 -22.23
CA ALA A 33 1.55 -1.91 -20.79
C ALA A 33 2.93 -2.48 -20.46
N GLN A 34 3.53 -1.99 -19.39
CA GLN A 34 4.84 -2.40 -18.89
C GLN A 34 4.66 -3.03 -17.51
N ARG A 35 5.46 -4.05 -17.19
CA ARG A 35 5.46 -4.68 -15.85
C ARG A 35 6.18 -3.76 -14.88
N LEU A 36 5.48 -3.31 -13.85
CA LEU A 36 6.02 -2.49 -12.77
C LEU A 36 5.95 -3.26 -11.45
N THR A 37 6.92 -3.00 -10.58
CA THR A 37 6.94 -3.52 -9.22
C THR A 37 6.80 -2.35 -8.27
N VAL A 38 5.75 -2.36 -7.45
CA VAL A 38 5.43 -1.27 -6.53
C VAL A 38 5.50 -1.78 -5.10
N SER A 39 6.17 -1.03 -4.23
CA SER A 39 6.12 -1.26 -2.78
C SER A 39 5.35 -0.12 -2.13
N ILE A 40 4.31 -0.46 -1.37
CA ILE A 40 3.39 0.51 -0.76
C ILE A 40 3.49 0.36 0.75
N THR A 41 3.71 1.47 1.46
CA THR A 41 3.76 1.49 2.93
C THR A 41 2.73 2.45 3.46
N PHE A 42 1.90 1.97 4.39
CA PHE A 42 0.96 2.77 5.15
C PHE A 42 1.39 2.85 6.60
N TRP A 43 1.28 4.05 7.17
CA TRP A 43 1.41 4.31 8.59
C TRP A 43 0.03 4.68 9.12
N PRO A 44 -0.77 3.70 9.59
CA PRO A 44 -2.07 3.99 10.20
C PRO A 44 -1.90 4.91 11.41
N GLN A 45 -2.79 5.89 11.54
CA GLN A 45 -2.78 6.84 12.66
C GLN A 45 -3.22 6.23 13.99
N HIS A 46 -4.00 5.14 13.93
CA HIS A 46 -4.45 4.38 15.10
C HIS A 46 -3.65 3.09 15.19
N HIS A 47 -3.37 2.66 16.42
CA HIS A 47 -2.63 1.42 16.62
C HIS A 47 -3.44 0.24 16.10
N ALA A 48 -2.75 -0.78 15.57
CA ALA A 48 -3.40 -2.02 15.13
C ALA A 48 -4.19 -2.68 16.28
N ARG A 49 -3.79 -2.43 17.53
CA ARG A 49 -4.49 -2.89 18.74
C ARG A 49 -5.83 -2.19 18.97
N ASP A 50 -6.00 -0.96 18.49
CA ASP A 50 -7.25 -0.20 18.59
C ASP A 50 -8.28 -0.63 17.53
N SER A 51 -7.86 -1.50 16.59
CA SER A 51 -8.75 -2.01 15.55
C SER A 51 -9.76 -3.03 16.08
N GLU A 52 -9.55 -3.63 17.28
CA GLU A 52 -10.51 -4.55 17.91
C GLU A 52 -11.02 -5.66 16.95
N ASP A 53 -10.15 -6.21 16.09
CA ASP A 53 -10.48 -7.16 15.01
C ASP A 53 -11.51 -6.66 13.97
N HIS A 54 -11.84 -5.36 13.95
CA HIS A 54 -12.64 -4.75 12.91
C HIS A 54 -11.76 -4.31 11.73
N ILE A 55 -11.88 -5.02 10.60
CA ILE A 55 -11.16 -4.67 9.36
C ILE A 55 -11.48 -3.25 8.86
N GLU A 56 -12.66 -2.73 9.21
CA GLU A 56 -13.13 -1.36 8.94
C GLU A 56 -12.21 -0.29 9.57
N LYS A 57 -11.56 -0.61 10.69
CA LYS A 57 -10.72 0.30 11.48
C LYS A 57 -9.24 0.25 11.08
N THR A 58 -8.89 -0.55 10.07
CA THR A 58 -7.53 -0.71 9.55
C THR A 58 -7.48 -0.60 8.03
N VAL A 59 -6.27 -0.49 7.46
CA VAL A 59 -6.12 -0.45 5.99
C VAL A 59 -6.26 -1.86 5.44
N ASN A 60 -7.27 -2.10 4.61
CA ASN A 60 -7.42 -3.35 3.90
C ASN A 60 -6.39 -3.45 2.75
N TYR A 61 -5.30 -4.17 2.99
CA TYR A 61 -4.23 -4.38 2.02
C TYR A 61 -4.68 -5.14 0.77
N SER A 62 -5.73 -5.96 0.83
CA SER A 62 -6.25 -6.67 -0.35
C SER A 62 -6.92 -5.69 -1.31
N THR A 63 -7.76 -4.79 -0.79
CA THR A 63 -8.39 -3.73 -1.57
C THR A 63 -7.36 -2.78 -2.16
N VAL A 64 -6.30 -2.44 -1.40
CA VAL A 64 -5.19 -1.63 -1.93
C VAL A 64 -4.49 -2.35 -3.09
N ALA A 65 -4.17 -3.63 -2.94
CA ALA A 65 -3.51 -4.40 -3.99
C ALA A 65 -4.39 -4.51 -5.25
N GLU A 66 -5.70 -4.70 -5.11
CA GLU A 66 -6.64 -4.72 -6.23
C GLU A 66 -6.72 -3.35 -6.92
N ALA A 67 -6.83 -2.27 -6.15
CA ALA A 67 -6.84 -0.91 -6.70
C ALA A 67 -5.55 -0.61 -7.46
N ALA A 68 -4.39 -1.02 -6.94
CA ALA A 68 -3.10 -0.84 -7.60
C ALA A 68 -2.95 -1.68 -8.88
N ARG A 69 -3.53 -2.89 -8.93
CA ARG A 69 -3.53 -3.72 -10.15
C ARG A 69 -4.42 -3.17 -11.26
N ASN A 70 -5.46 -2.42 -10.91
CA ASN A 70 -6.42 -1.85 -11.86
C ASN A 70 -5.99 -0.48 -12.43
N PHE A 71 -4.76 -0.05 -12.16
CA PHE A 71 -4.17 1.22 -12.61
C PHE A 71 -3.66 1.15 -14.06
#